data_AF-U6K0K1-F1
#
_entry.id   AF-U6K0K1-F1
#
_cell.length_a   1.000
_cell.length_b   1.000
_cell.length_c   1.000
_cell.angle_alpha   90.00
_cell.angle_beta   90.00
_cell.angle_gamma   90.00
#
_symmetry.space_group_name_H-M   'P 1'
#
loop_
_entity.id
_entity.type
_entity.pdbx_description
1 polymer ?
#
loop_
_entity_poly.entity_id
_entity_poly.type
_entity_poly.pdbx_seq_one_letter_code
_entity_poly.pdbx_strand_id
1 'polypeptide(L)'
;MLTKERGVYFGGFGVLNGMLVANYLHAVHFYVGPQVLPAAFFASVAVFVCFSAAALVAKQRSYLYLGSILGAALTYLSLASLINFIFRFQLLSDILLWGGLFMYLGFVVYDTQLAVAQYDMGDRDYLLHALHFYVNFISIFLRLVAILSEKQEENNRRKRDRRE
;
A
#
# COMPACT_ATOMS: atom_id res chain seq x y z
N MET A 1 -6.49 -17.72 19.47
CA MET A 1 -6.29 -17.17 20.83
C MET A 1 -5.22 -16.09 20.77
N LEU A 2 -5.50 -14.90 21.32
CA LEU A 2 -4.54 -13.79 21.38
C LEU A 2 -3.50 -14.06 22.46
N THR A 3 -2.37 -14.65 22.10
CA THR A 3 -1.23 -14.76 23.01
C THR A 3 -0.58 -13.38 23.14
N LYS A 4 -0.37 -12.87 24.36
CA LYS A 4 0.26 -11.55 24.60
C LYS A 4 1.57 -11.37 23.82
N GLU A 5 2.34 -12.44 23.68
CA GLU A 5 3.58 -12.50 22.90
C GLU A 5 3.38 -12.11 21.43
N ARG A 6 2.31 -12.61 20.79
CA ARG A 6 1.98 -12.29 19.41
C ARG A 6 1.78 -10.78 19.25
N GLY A 7 1.01 -10.17 20.14
CA GLY A 7 0.77 -8.72 20.13
C GLY A 7 2.06 -7.89 20.21
N VAL A 8 3.04 -8.33 21.00
CA VAL A 8 4.36 -7.68 21.08
C VAL A 8 5.11 -7.78 19.74
N TYR A 9 5.10 -8.95 19.08
CA TYR A 9 5.72 -9.10 17.77
C TYR A 9 5.10 -8.20 16.70
N PHE A 10 3.76 -8.08 16.66
CA PHE A 10 3.10 -7.18 15.69
C PHE A 10 3.32 -5.71 16.01
N GLY A 11 3.30 -5.33 17.30
CA GLY A 11 3.62 -3.96 17.72
C GLY A 11 5.05 -3.58 17.35
N GLY A 12 6.01 -4.48 17.62
CA GLY A 12 7.41 -4.31 17.23
C GLY A 12 7.58 -4.20 15.71
N PHE A 13 6.90 -5.06 14.94
CA PHE A 13 6.88 -4.97 13.48
C PHE A 13 6.37 -3.60 12.99
N GLY A 14 5.27 -3.11 13.56
CA GLY A 14 4.71 -1.80 13.20
C GLY A 14 5.69 -0.65 13.45
N VAL A 15 6.31 -0.63 14.63
CA VAL A 15 7.31 0.41 15.00
C VAL A 15 8.51 0.36 14.07
N LEU A 16 9.08 -0.82 13.83
CA LEU A 16 10.26 -0.97 12.96
C LEU A 16 9.96 -0.57 11.52
N ASN A 17 8.78 -0.92 11.01
CA ASN A 17 8.34 -0.51 9.67
C ASN A 17 8.17 1.01 9.57
N GLY A 18 7.56 1.63 10.59
CA GLY A 18 7.45 3.08 10.69
C GLY A 18 8.81 3.78 10.70
N MET A 19 9.79 3.26 11.46
CA MET A 19 11.17 3.78 11.48
C MET A 19 11.85 3.64 10.11
N LEU A 20 11.66 2.51 9.43
CA LEU A 20 12.22 2.28 8.09
C LEU A 20 11.68 3.28 7.06
N VAL A 21 10.38 3.57 7.14
CA VAL A 21 9.69 4.50 6.25
C VAL A 21 9.98 5.97 6.58
N ALA A 22 10.32 6.28 7.84
CA ALA A 22 10.50 7.65 8.33
C ALA A 22 11.49 8.47 7.49
N ASN A 23 12.63 7.87 7.10
CA ASN A 23 13.65 8.56 6.29
C ASN A 23 13.11 8.97 4.92
N TYR A 24 12.31 8.13 4.27
CA TYR A 24 11.69 8.43 2.98
C TYR A 24 10.68 9.57 3.10
N LEU A 25 9.80 9.50 4.11
CA LEU A 25 8.79 10.54 4.35
C LEU A 25 9.41 11.90 4.70
N HIS A 26 10.48 11.88 5.49
CA HIS A 26 11.24 13.08 5.83
C HIS A 26 11.85 13.72 4.57
N ALA A 27 12.44 12.90 3.67
CA ALA A 27 12.95 13.42 2.40
C ALA A 27 11.85 14.08 1.56
N VAL A 28 10.68 13.44 1.42
CA VAL A 28 9.56 14.02 0.66
C VAL A 28 9.08 15.34 1.26
N HIS A 29 8.96 15.41 2.59
CA HIS A 29 8.53 16.63 3.29
C HIS A 29 9.44 17.83 2.99
N PHE A 30 10.76 17.63 3.02
CA PHE A 30 11.73 18.71 2.85
C PHE A 30 11.99 19.08 1.38
N TYR A 31 12.08 18.09 0.48
CA TYR A 31 12.48 18.35 -0.91
C TYR A 31 11.31 18.64 -1.85
N VAL A 32 10.13 18.09 -1.60
CA VAL A 32 8.98 18.20 -2.53
C VAL A 32 7.96 19.20 -2.01
N GLY A 33 7.61 19.06 -0.73
CA GLY A 33 6.75 19.99 -0.02
C GLY A 33 5.90 19.32 1.06
N PRO A 34 5.59 20.04 2.15
CA PRO A 34 4.91 19.50 3.31
C PRO A 34 3.47 19.05 3.02
N GLN A 35 2.82 19.61 1.99
CA GLN A 35 1.44 19.27 1.65
C GLN A 35 1.23 17.85 1.10
N VAL A 36 2.29 17.19 0.61
CA VAL A 36 2.18 15.88 -0.07
C VAL A 36 1.77 14.79 0.91
N LEU A 37 2.37 14.75 2.09
CA LEU A 37 2.14 13.71 3.09
C LEU A 37 0.68 13.66 3.59
N PRO A 38 0.08 14.76 4.10
CA PRO A 38 -1.31 14.74 4.55
C PRO A 38 -2.27 14.45 3.40
N ALA A 39 -2.03 14.98 2.19
CA ALA A 39 -2.86 14.68 1.04
C ALA A 39 -2.83 13.19 0.66
N ALA A 40 -1.65 12.57 0.64
CA ALA A 40 -1.50 11.14 0.37
C ALA A 40 -2.13 10.28 1.47
N PHE A 41 -2.06 10.71 2.74
CA PHE A 41 -2.68 10.00 3.87
C PHE A 41 -4.22 10.01 3.78
N PHE A 42 -4.84 11.16 3.55
CA PHE A 42 -6.30 11.21 3.41
C PHE A 42 -6.77 10.48 2.15
N ALA A 43 -6.00 10.55 1.06
CA ALA A 43 -6.27 9.76 -0.14
C ALA A 43 -6.18 8.26 0.12
N SER A 44 -5.15 7.78 0.84
CA SER A 44 -5.02 6.36 1.17
C SER A 44 -6.14 5.87 2.08
N VAL A 45 -6.55 6.67 3.08
CA VAL A 45 -7.70 6.37 3.94
C VAL A 45 -8.99 6.27 3.12
N ALA A 46 -9.27 7.28 2.27
CA ALA A 46 -10.47 7.29 1.44
C ALA A 46 -10.53 6.06 0.51
N VAL A 47 -9.42 5.77 -0.18
CA VAL A 47 -9.32 4.62 -1.07
C VAL A 47 -9.48 3.31 -0.29
N PHE A 48 -8.76 3.14 0.81
CA PHE A 48 -8.85 1.92 1.62
C PHE A 48 -10.27 1.67 2.11
N VAL A 49 -10.93 2.70 2.68
CA VAL A 49 -12.30 2.61 3.17
C VAL A 49 -13.28 2.29 2.03
N CYS A 50 -13.18 2.97 0.89
CA CYS A 50 -14.06 2.72 -0.25
C CYS A 50 -13.93 1.29 -0.78
N PHE A 51 -12.71 0.78 -0.97
CA PHE A 51 -12.48 -0.57 -1.48
C PHE A 51 -12.85 -1.66 -0.46
N SER A 52 -12.56 -1.46 0.83
CA SER A 52 -13.02 -2.36 1.88
C SER A 52 -14.55 -2.37 1.99
N ALA A 53 -15.22 -1.22 1.94
CA ALA A 53 -16.68 -1.15 1.96
C ALA A 53 -17.31 -1.84 0.73
N ALA A 54 -16.76 -1.60 -0.47
CA ALA A 54 -17.18 -2.29 -1.68
C ALA A 54 -16.99 -3.80 -1.57
N ALA A 55 -15.87 -4.24 -0.99
CA ALA A 55 -15.62 -5.65 -0.72
C ALA A 55 -16.67 -6.22 0.24
N LEU A 56 -17.03 -5.55 1.34
CA LEU A 56 -18.02 -6.05 2.29
C LEU A 56 -19.43 -6.23 1.69
N VAL A 57 -19.80 -5.41 0.70
CA VAL A 57 -21.12 -5.48 0.04
C VAL A 57 -21.14 -6.55 -1.07
N ALA A 58 -19.98 -6.93 -1.61
CA ALA A 58 -19.90 -7.89 -2.70
C ALA A 58 -20.28 -9.32 -2.25
N LYS A 59 -20.89 -10.08 -3.18
CA LYS A 59 -21.38 -11.43 -2.91
C LYS A 59 -20.25 -12.37 -2.46
N GLN A 60 -20.49 -13.06 -1.35
CA GLN A 60 -19.53 -13.89 -0.64
C GLN A 60 -18.88 -14.98 -1.52
N ARG A 61 -17.58 -15.23 -1.28
CA ARG A 61 -16.73 -16.31 -1.86
C ARG A 61 -16.27 -16.18 -3.32
N SER A 62 -16.63 -15.13 -4.05
CA SER A 62 -16.16 -14.98 -5.44
C SER A 62 -14.67 -14.60 -5.57
N TYR A 63 -14.04 -14.09 -4.52
CA TYR A 63 -12.70 -13.49 -4.59
C TYR A 63 -11.56 -14.39 -4.10
N LEU A 64 -11.81 -15.64 -3.69
CA LEU A 64 -10.73 -16.57 -3.34
C LEU A 64 -9.82 -16.89 -4.54
N TYR A 65 -10.40 -16.94 -5.75
CA TYR A 65 -9.63 -17.07 -6.99
C TYR A 65 -8.67 -15.89 -7.25
N LEU A 66 -8.98 -14.72 -6.67
CA LEU A 66 -8.14 -13.54 -6.78
C LEU A 66 -6.80 -13.71 -6.05
N GLY A 67 -6.74 -14.58 -5.03
CA GLY A 67 -5.53 -14.84 -4.26
C GLY A 67 -4.38 -15.36 -5.11
N SER A 68 -4.65 -16.29 -6.03
CA SER A 68 -3.63 -16.83 -6.94
C SER A 68 -3.13 -15.80 -7.95
N ILE A 69 -4.04 -14.98 -8.49
CA ILE A 69 -3.70 -13.91 -9.43
C ILE A 69 -2.85 -12.84 -8.73
N LEU A 70 -3.27 -12.39 -7.54
CA LEU A 70 -2.55 -11.41 -6.75
C LEU A 70 -1.19 -11.95 -6.27
N GLY A 71 -1.12 -13.23 -5.90
CA GLY A 71 0.13 -13.91 -5.57
C GLY A 71 1.10 -13.92 -6.75
N ALA A 72 0.64 -14.28 -7.95
CA ALA A 72 1.46 -14.23 -9.15
C ALA A 72 1.93 -12.80 -9.47
N ALA A 73 1.02 -11.82 -9.40
CA ALA A 73 1.35 -10.41 -9.60
C ALA A 73 2.42 -9.92 -8.61
N LEU A 74 2.30 -10.29 -7.33
CA LEU A 74 3.28 -9.96 -6.30
C LEU A 74 4.65 -10.56 -6.62
N THR A 75 4.71 -11.83 -7.03
CA THR A 75 5.97 -12.48 -7.41
C THR A 75 6.62 -11.78 -8.61
N TYR A 76 5.87 -11.52 -9.68
CA TYR A 76 6.40 -10.86 -10.87
C TYR A 76 6.84 -9.42 -10.60
N LEU A 77 6.04 -8.63 -9.87
CA LEU A 77 6.42 -7.26 -9.51
C LEU A 77 7.61 -7.22 -8.56
N SER A 78 7.74 -8.20 -7.65
CA SER A 78 8.92 -8.31 -6.79
C SER A 78 10.18 -8.60 -7.61
N LEU A 79 10.09 -9.52 -8.58
CA LEU A 79 11.21 -9.81 -9.48
C LEU A 79 11.56 -8.59 -10.35
N ALA A 80 10.55 -7.90 -10.89
CA ALA A 80 10.74 -6.66 -11.63
C ALA A 80 11.39 -5.57 -10.76
N SER A 81 11.07 -5.49 -9.47
CA SER A 81 11.71 -4.57 -8.54
C SER A 81 13.19 -4.87 -8.34
N LEU A 82 13.58 -6.14 -8.28
CA LEU A 82 14.99 -6.54 -8.19
C LEU A 82 15.76 -6.18 -9.46
N ILE A 83 15.15 -6.40 -10.63
CA ILE A 83 15.74 -6.00 -11.91
C ILE A 83 15.88 -4.48 -11.96
N ASN A 84 14.83 -3.73 -11.59
CA ASN A 84 14.87 -2.27 -11.60
C ASN A 84 15.90 -1.70 -10.61
N PHE A 85 16.14 -2.37 -9.48
CA PHE A 85 17.16 -1.96 -8.52
C PHE A 85 18.57 -1.96 -9.13
N ILE A 86 18.86 -2.93 -10.01
CA ILE A 86 20.16 -3.05 -10.70
C ILE A 86 20.24 -2.12 -11.92
N PHE A 87 19.22 -2.13 -12.77
CA PHE A 87 19.28 -1.50 -14.10
C PHE A 87 18.63 -0.11 -14.19
N ARG A 88 17.74 0.25 -13.25
CA ARG A 88 17.06 1.56 -13.12
C ARG A 88 16.38 2.05 -14.40
N PHE A 89 15.55 1.21 -15.00
CA PHE A 89 14.77 1.59 -16.19
C PHE A 89 13.54 2.41 -15.80
N GLN A 90 13.38 3.62 -16.38
CA GLN A 90 12.26 4.51 -16.06
C GLN A 90 10.90 3.85 -16.29
N LEU A 91 10.71 3.17 -17.43
CA LEU A 91 9.47 2.45 -17.73
C LEU A 91 9.13 1.39 -16.67
N LEU A 92 10.14 0.70 -16.15
CA LEU A 92 9.94 -0.34 -15.14
C LEU A 92 9.60 0.28 -13.79
N SER A 93 10.19 1.42 -13.43
CA SER A 93 9.79 2.22 -12.26
C SER A 93 8.32 2.62 -12.30
N ASP A 94 7.84 3.13 -13.44
CA ASP A 94 6.44 3.54 -13.61
C ASP A 94 5.48 2.35 -13.48
N ILE A 95 5.83 1.20 -14.09
CA ILE A 95 5.07 -0.05 -13.98
C ILE A 95 5.04 -0.55 -12.53
N LEU A 96 6.16 -0.49 -11.82
CA LEU A 96 6.24 -0.91 -10.42
C LEU A 96 5.39 -0.03 -9.51
N LEU A 97 5.35 1.28 -9.79
CA LEU A 97 4.61 2.26 -9.00
C LEU A 97 3.09 2.14 -9.24
N TRP A 98 2.65 2.20 -10.50
CA TRP A 98 1.23 2.11 -10.84
C TRP A 98 0.69 0.68 -10.74
N GLY A 99 1.42 -0.30 -11.27
CA GLY A 99 1.05 -1.72 -11.17
C GLY A 99 1.04 -2.20 -9.72
N GLY A 100 2.02 -1.76 -8.93
CA GLY A 100 2.03 -1.97 -7.49
C GLY A 100 0.79 -1.39 -6.82
N LEU A 101 0.45 -0.12 -7.11
CA LEU A 101 -0.75 0.50 -6.54
C LEU A 101 -2.02 -0.33 -6.82
N PHE A 102 -2.28 -0.69 -8.09
CA PHE A 102 -3.46 -1.51 -8.43
C PHE A 102 -3.43 -2.90 -7.78
N MET A 103 -2.26 -3.52 -7.66
CA MET A 103 -2.11 -4.79 -6.95
C MET A 103 -2.52 -4.66 -5.48
N TYR A 104 -2.05 -3.63 -4.76
CA TYR A 104 -2.44 -3.45 -3.35
C TYR A 104 -3.91 -3.07 -3.18
N LEU A 105 -4.52 -2.36 -4.14
CA LEU A 105 -5.98 -2.19 -4.15
C LEU A 105 -6.71 -3.52 -4.25
N GLY A 106 -6.21 -4.43 -5.10
CA GLY A 106 -6.70 -5.81 -5.17
C GLY A 106 -6.50 -6.58 -3.86
N PHE A 107 -5.35 -6.43 -3.20
CA PHE A 107 -5.12 -7.03 -1.88
C PHE A 107 -6.08 -6.50 -0.81
N VAL A 108 -6.43 -5.22 -0.80
CA VAL A 108 -7.44 -4.68 0.13
C VAL A 108 -8.78 -5.39 -0.04
N VAL A 109 -9.23 -5.58 -1.28
CA VAL A 109 -10.48 -6.31 -1.58
C VAL A 109 -10.37 -7.77 -1.14
N TYR A 110 -9.26 -8.43 -1.49
CA TYR A 110 -9.00 -9.83 -1.16
C TYR A 110 -8.94 -10.07 0.35
N ASP A 111 -8.15 -9.29 1.08
CA ASP A 111 -7.98 -9.44 2.53
C ASP A 111 -9.27 -9.11 3.30
N THR A 112 -10.05 -8.14 2.81
CA THR A 112 -11.38 -7.85 3.41
C THR A 112 -12.32 -9.04 3.25
N GLN A 113 -12.37 -9.65 2.05
CA GLN A 113 -13.17 -10.84 1.79
C GLN A 113 -12.67 -12.07 2.57
N LEU A 114 -11.36 -12.25 2.65
CA LEU A 114 -10.75 -13.35 3.39
C LEU A 114 -11.02 -13.23 4.89
N ALA A 115 -10.96 -12.02 5.45
CA ALA A 115 -11.28 -11.78 6.85
C ALA A 115 -12.73 -12.13 7.21
N VAL A 116 -13.69 -11.74 6.38
CA VAL A 116 -15.11 -12.12 6.58
C VAL A 116 -15.30 -13.62 6.41
N ALA A 117 -14.68 -14.23 5.39
CA ALA A 117 -14.81 -15.67 5.15
C ALA A 117 -14.22 -16.52 6.30
N GLN A 118 -13.05 -16.13 6.82
CA GLN A 118 -12.42 -16.81 7.96
C GLN A 118 -13.22 -16.63 9.25
N TYR A 119 -13.77 -15.43 9.47
CA TYR A 119 -14.69 -15.17 10.59
C TYR A 119 -15.91 -16.10 10.57
N ASP A 120 -16.53 -16.26 9.40
CA ASP A 120 -17.69 -17.15 9.22
C ASP A 120 -17.34 -18.63 9.37
N MET A 121 -16.10 -19.02 9.04
CA MET A 121 -15.57 -20.37 9.28
C MET A 121 -15.20 -20.61 10.76
N GLY A 122 -15.36 -19.61 11.63
CA GLY A 122 -15.09 -19.70 13.05
C GLY A 122 -13.65 -19.38 13.44
N ASP A 123 -12.79 -18.99 12.49
CA ASP A 123 -11.46 -18.47 12.80
C ASP A 123 -11.56 -17.00 13.23
N ARG A 124 -11.04 -16.70 14.42
CA ARG A 124 -11.11 -15.37 15.04
C ARG A 124 -9.73 -14.75 15.22
N ASP A 125 -8.77 -15.08 14.38
CA ASP A 125 -7.45 -14.44 14.39
C ASP A 125 -7.47 -13.02 13.80
N TYR A 126 -8.07 -12.09 14.55
CA TYR A 126 -8.16 -10.67 14.18
C TYR A 126 -6.78 -9.99 14.08
N LEU A 127 -5.75 -10.55 14.71
CA LEU A 127 -4.43 -9.95 14.75
C LEU A 127 -3.69 -10.14 13.42
N LEU A 128 -3.80 -11.33 12.82
CA LEU A 128 -3.25 -11.60 11.50
C LEU A 128 -3.97 -10.77 10.42
N HIS A 129 -5.29 -10.64 10.50
CA HIS A 129 -6.06 -9.76 9.62
C HIS A 129 -5.66 -8.30 9.74
N ALA A 130 -5.48 -7.80 10.97
CA ALA A 130 -5.01 -6.44 11.20
C ALA A 130 -3.61 -6.19 10.59
N LEU A 131 -2.71 -7.19 10.64
CA LEU A 131 -1.41 -7.09 9.99
C LEU A 131 -1.54 -6.97 8.46
N HIS A 132 -2.39 -7.78 7.83
CA HIS A 132 -2.60 -7.71 6.38
C HIS A 132 -3.14 -6.34 5.97
N PHE A 133 -4.16 -5.84 6.69
CA PHE A 133 -4.70 -4.50 6.48
C PHE A 133 -3.64 -3.41 6.67
N TYR A 134 -2.79 -3.53 7.69
CA TYR A 134 -1.69 -2.59 7.92
C TYR A 134 -0.69 -2.56 6.76
N VAL A 135 -0.22 -3.73 6.29
CA VAL A 135 0.74 -3.84 5.19
C VAL A 135 0.16 -3.26 3.90
N ASN A 136 -1.11 -3.54 3.60
CA ASN A 136 -1.79 -2.97 2.44
C ASN A 136 -1.97 -1.46 2.56
N PHE A 137 -2.34 -0.96 3.73
CA PHE A 137 -2.53 0.46 3.95
C PHE A 137 -1.24 1.25 3.76
N ILE A 138 -0.14 0.86 4.43
CA ILE A 138 1.17 1.50 4.26
C ILE A 138 1.64 1.40 2.82
N SER A 139 1.41 0.24 2.19
CA SER A 139 1.73 0.02 0.79
C SER A 139 1.01 0.98 -0.15
N ILE A 140 -0.29 1.19 0.01
CA ILE A 140 -1.04 2.16 -0.80
C ILE A 140 -0.57 3.59 -0.49
N PHE A 141 -0.41 3.91 0.80
CA PHE A 141 0.04 5.22 1.25
C PHE A 141 1.38 5.62 0.62
N LEU A 142 2.40 4.77 0.69
CA LEU A 142 3.72 5.08 0.13
C LEU A 142 3.71 5.25 -1.39
N ARG A 143 2.89 4.48 -2.09
CA ARG A 143 2.72 4.59 -3.55
C ARG A 143 2.04 5.91 -3.90
N LEU A 144 1.01 6.31 -3.14
CA LEU A 144 0.36 7.61 -3.29
C LEU A 144 1.31 8.76 -2.96
N VAL A 145 2.15 8.64 -1.93
CA VAL A 145 3.20 9.63 -1.62
C VAL A 145 4.13 9.80 -2.83
N ALA A 146 4.59 8.69 -3.44
CA ALA A 146 5.46 8.74 -4.61
C ALA A 146 4.78 9.43 -5.81
N ILE A 147 3.55 9.02 -6.15
CA ILE A 147 2.77 9.62 -7.26
C ILE A 147 2.55 11.13 -7.05
N LEU A 148 2.14 11.51 -5.83
CA LEU A 148 1.86 12.91 -5.53
C LEU A 148 3.15 13.73 -5.48
N SER A 149 4.28 13.10 -5.16
CA SER A 149 5.59 13.73 -5.18
C SER A 149 6.02 14.08 -6.60
N GLU A 150 5.93 13.11 -7.53
CA GLU A 150 6.22 13.34 -8.96
C GLU A 150 5.36 14.48 -9.53
N LYS A 151 4.05 14.46 -9.22
CA LYS A 151 3.12 15.51 -9.64
C LYS A 151 3.47 16.89 -9.08
N GLN A 152 3.90 16.94 -7.82
CA GLN A 152 4.24 18.20 -7.16
C GLN A 152 5.57 18.77 -7.69
N GLU A 153 6.56 17.92 -7.96
CA GLU A 153 7.81 18.32 -8.61
C GLU A 153 7.57 18.89 -10.00
N GLU A 154 6.72 18.26 -10.80
CA GLU A 154 6.34 18.75 -12.13
C GLU A 154 5.66 20.13 -12.04
N ASN A 155 4.74 20.31 -11.08
CA ASN A 155 4.08 21.60 -10.86
C ASN A 155 5.06 22.70 -10.44
N ASN A 156 6.04 22.37 -9.59
CA ASN A 156 7.08 23.30 -9.18
C ASN A 156 7.97 23.73 -10.36
N ARG A 157 8.34 22.78 -11.26
CA ARG A 157 9.09 23.08 -12.50
C ARG A 157 8.31 24.02 -13.41
N ARG A 158 7.06 23.68 -13.72
CA ARG A 158 6.18 24.52 -14.58
C ARG A 158 5.99 25.94 -14.03
N LYS A 159 5.96 26.12 -12.71
CA LYS A 159 5.88 27.45 -12.07
C LYS A 159 7.16 28.27 -12.22
N ARG A 160 8.32 27.60 -12.26
CA ARG A 160 9.61 28.25 -12.48
C ARG A 160 9.73 28.72 -13.93
N ASP A 161 9.38 27.87 -14.89
CA ASP A 161 9.41 28.18 -16.33
C ASP A 161 8.48 29.34 -16.72
N ARG A 162 7.43 29.61 -15.93
CA ARG A 162 6.51 30.76 -16.14
C ARG A 162 7.02 32.07 -15.54
N ARG A 163 8.04 32.03 -14.68
CA ARG A 163 8.62 33.20 -14.01
C ARG A 163 9.88 33.70 -14.71
N GLU A 164 10.51 32.84 -15.51
CA GLU A 164 11.60 33.15 -16.45
C GLU A 164 11.01 33.64 -17.78
#